data_AF-A0A9E6MTN1-F1
#
_entry.id   AF-A0A9E6MTN1-F1
#
_cell.length_a   1.000
_cell.length_b   1.000
_cell.length_c   1.000
_cell.angle_alpha   90.00
_cell.angle_beta   90.00
_cell.angle_gamma   90.00
#
_symmetry.space_group_name_H-M   'P 1'
#
loop_
_entity.id
_entity.type
_entity.pdbx_description
1 polymer ?
#
loop_
_entity_poly.entity_id
_entity_poly.type
_entity_poly.pdbx_seq_one_letter_code
_entity_poly.pdbx_strand_id
1 'polypeptide(L)'
;MNLINKNNKKGFTIIEVVLVLAIAGLIFLMVFLALPALQRSQRDTQRKNDASRLRAAVTDYSSNNRGALPWTAAGDIADDSAFLKNYVLKGSSFNDPSTNAQYKVKAKDTNNTASMSDTAIGTMYVAAKAACDSDGAIKAGNSIVVSVKTESGVANCVEG
;
A
#
# COMPACT_ATOMS: atom_id res chain seq x y z
N MET A 1 -74.67 24.56 8.10
CA MET A 1 -74.08 23.20 8.27
C MET A 1 -72.62 23.27 7.88
N ASN A 2 -71.70 23.13 8.83
CA ASN A 2 -70.26 23.08 8.54
C ASN A 2 -69.83 21.61 8.49
N LEU A 3 -69.42 21.13 7.30
CA LEU A 3 -68.80 19.82 7.15
C LEU A 3 -67.35 19.91 7.62
N ILE A 4 -67.06 19.30 8.77
CA ILE A 4 -65.69 19.11 9.24
C ILE A 4 -65.08 18.00 8.39
N ASN A 5 -64.24 18.39 7.43
CA ASN A 5 -63.49 17.45 6.60
C ASN A 5 -62.46 16.71 7.47
N LYS A 6 -62.72 15.42 7.73
CA LYS A 6 -61.88 14.57 8.57
C LYS A 6 -60.69 14.09 7.73
N ASN A 7 -59.65 14.91 7.64
CA ASN A 7 -58.39 14.51 7.02
C ASN A 7 -57.81 13.33 7.81
N ASN A 8 -57.92 12.12 7.24
CA ASN A 8 -57.33 10.90 7.79
C ASN A 8 -55.80 11.05 7.84
N LYS A 9 -55.27 11.48 8.98
CA LYS A 9 -53.83 11.44 9.23
C LYS A 9 -53.41 9.97 9.30
N LYS A 10 -52.87 9.46 8.20
CA LYS A 10 -52.22 8.14 8.17
C LYS A 10 -50.97 8.24 9.04
N GLY A 11 -51.03 7.67 10.25
CA GLY A 11 -49.87 7.49 11.10
C GLY A 11 -48.96 6.40 10.53
N PHE A 12 -47.65 6.61 10.61
CA PHE A 12 -46.67 5.58 10.28
C PHE A 12 -46.76 4.47 11.33
N THR A 13 -46.86 3.21 10.90
CA THR A 13 -47.04 2.10 11.85
C THR A 13 -45.69 1.70 12.47
N ILE A 14 -45.69 1.27 13.74
CA ILE A 14 -44.47 0.82 14.43
C ILE A 14 -43.82 -0.35 13.68
N ILE A 15 -44.65 -1.26 13.14
CA ILE A 15 -44.16 -2.42 12.37
C ILE A 15 -43.40 -2.00 11.11
N GLU A 16 -43.83 -0.92 10.44
CA GLU A 16 -43.18 -0.38 9.26
C GLU A 16 -41.82 0.23 9.60
N VAL A 17 -41.69 0.89 10.76
CA VAL A 17 -40.39 1.38 11.25
C VAL A 17 -39.46 0.22 11.58
N VAL A 18 -39.95 -0.82 12.26
CA VAL A 18 -39.13 -1.95 12.69
C VAL A 18 -38.59 -2.73 11.49
N LEU A 19 -39.39 -2.93 10.45
CA LEU A 19 -38.94 -3.59 9.21
C LEU A 19 -37.84 -2.81 8.51
N VAL A 20 -37.96 -1.48 8.45
CA VAL A 20 -36.93 -0.62 7.85
C VAL A 20 -35.63 -0.68 8.65
N LEU A 21 -35.71 -0.61 9.98
CA LEU A 21 -34.53 -0.69 10.84
C LEU A 21 -33.85 -2.07 10.76
N ALA A 22 -34.62 -3.15 10.60
CA ALA A 22 -34.07 -4.49 10.46
C ALA A 22 -33.24 -4.63 9.17
N ILE A 23 -33.77 -4.15 8.03
CA ILE A 23 -33.05 -4.18 6.75
C ILE A 23 -31.84 -3.22 6.79
N ALA A 24 -32.01 -2.02 7.33
CA ALA A 24 -30.93 -1.05 7.49
C ALA A 24 -29.79 -1.61 8.36
N GLY A 25 -30.11 -2.29 9.46
CA GLY A 25 -29.13 -2.94 10.34
C GLY A 25 -28.32 -4.02 9.63
N LEU A 26 -28.96 -4.84 8.79
CA LEU A 26 -28.28 -5.87 8.01
C LEU A 26 -27.34 -5.27 6.95
N ILE A 27 -27.76 -4.22 6.26
CA ILE A 27 -26.91 -3.50 5.29
C ILE A 27 -25.71 -2.86 6.00
N PHE A 28 -25.93 -2.18 7.13
CA PHE A 28 -24.84 -1.56 7.89
C PHE A 28 -23.80 -2.58 8.35
N LEU A 29 -24.22 -3.78 8.76
CA LEU A 29 -23.29 -4.87 9.12
C LEU A 29 -22.39 -5.24 7.94
N MET A 30 -22.95 -5.46 6.75
CA MET A 30 -22.15 -5.79 5.56
C MET A 30 -21.18 -4.66 5.19
N VAL A 31 -21.62 -3.41 5.27
CA VAL A 31 -20.80 -2.23 4.96
C VAL A 31 -19.62 -2.10 5.93
N PHE A 32 -19.84 -2.29 7.24
CA PHE A 32 -18.77 -2.18 8.24
C PHE A 32 -17.71 -3.28 8.13
N LEU A 33 -18.08 -4.47 7.63
CA LEU A 33 -17.11 -5.53 7.36
C LEU A 33 -16.35 -5.29 6.05
N ALA A 34 -17.03 -4.79 5.01
CA ALA A 34 -16.46 -4.65 3.67
C ALA A 34 -15.54 -3.41 3.53
N LEU A 35 -15.91 -2.25 4.09
CA LEU A 35 -15.13 -1.01 3.89
C LEU A 35 -13.69 -1.09 4.41
N PRO A 36 -13.39 -1.60 5.62
CA PRO A 36 -12.02 -1.69 6.11
C PRO A 36 -11.16 -2.64 5.25
N ALA A 37 -11.74 -3.73 4.76
CA ALA A 37 -11.05 -4.69 3.89
C ALA A 37 -10.70 -4.06 2.54
N LEU A 38 -11.62 -3.31 1.93
CA LEU A 38 -11.38 -2.60 0.68
C LEU A 38 -10.29 -1.53 0.83
N GLN A 39 -10.31 -0.75 1.92
CA GLN A 39 -9.27 0.24 2.19
C GLN A 39 -7.88 -0.39 2.31
N ARG A 40 -7.76 -1.55 2.98
CA ARG A 40 -6.49 -2.29 3.06
C ARG A 40 -6.00 -2.72 1.67
N SER A 41 -6.90 -3.25 0.85
CA SER A 41 -6.57 -3.68 -0.52
C SER A 41 -6.06 -2.51 -1.40
N GLN A 42 -6.67 -1.33 -1.28
CA GLN A 42 -6.21 -0.13 -1.99
C GLN A 42 -4.82 0.32 -1.52
N ARG A 43 -4.59 0.36 -0.20
CA ARG A 43 -3.28 0.71 0.37
C ARG A 43 -2.18 -0.27 -0.06
N ASP A 44 -2.48 -1.56 -0.08
CA ASP A 44 -1.53 -2.58 -0.52
C ASP A 44 -1.24 -2.47 -2.03
N THR A 45 -2.25 -2.16 -2.84
CA THR A 45 -2.05 -1.90 -4.28
C THR A 45 -1.16 -0.68 -4.49
N GLN A 46 -1.37 0.40 -3.73
CA GLN A 46 -0.54 1.60 -3.78
C GLN A 46 0.92 1.28 -3.40
N ARG A 47 1.16 0.54 -2.31
CA ARG A 47 2.51 0.08 -1.92
C ARG A 47 3.23 -0.69 -3.03
N LYS A 48 2.52 -1.58 -3.73
CA LYS A 48 3.08 -2.36 -4.84
C LYS A 48 3.44 -1.48 -6.05
N ASN A 49 2.59 -0.50 -6.36
CA ASN A 49 2.85 0.47 -7.42
C ASN A 49 4.07 1.34 -7.07
N ASP A 50 4.16 1.79 -5.82
CA ASP A 50 5.30 2.59 -5.35
C ASP A 50 6.60 1.76 -5.33
N ALA A 51 6.56 0.49 -4.91
CA ALA A 51 7.70 -0.41 -5.04
C ALA A 51 8.16 -0.58 -6.50
N SER A 52 7.21 -0.66 -7.44
CA SER A 52 7.51 -0.74 -8.88
C SER A 52 8.13 0.55 -9.42
N ARG A 53 7.62 1.71 -8.99
CA ARG A 53 8.21 3.03 -9.27
C ARG A 53 9.63 3.13 -8.75
N LEU A 54 9.88 2.71 -7.51
CA LEU A 54 11.21 2.71 -6.92
C LEU A 54 12.17 1.83 -7.73
N ARG A 55 11.74 0.64 -8.14
CA ARG A 55 12.55 -0.25 -9.00
C ARG A 55 12.93 0.42 -10.31
N ALA A 56 11.94 1.02 -10.99
CA ALA A 56 12.17 1.76 -12.23
C ALA A 56 13.16 2.92 -12.02
N ALA A 57 13.00 3.70 -10.95
CA ALA A 57 13.90 4.79 -10.60
C ALA A 57 15.35 4.32 -10.38
N VAL A 58 15.56 3.15 -9.74
CA VAL A 58 16.90 2.57 -9.57
C VAL A 58 17.49 2.15 -10.91
N THR A 59 16.69 1.53 -11.78
CA THR A 59 17.12 1.17 -13.15
C THR A 59 17.50 2.43 -13.94
N ASP A 60 16.67 3.47 -13.91
CA ASP A 60 16.95 4.74 -14.58
C ASP A 60 18.22 5.41 -14.03
N TYR A 61 18.42 5.39 -12.71
CA TYR A 61 19.64 5.87 -12.10
C TYR A 61 20.86 5.08 -12.61
N SER A 62 20.77 3.75 -12.61
CA SER A 62 21.84 2.88 -13.08
C SER A 62 22.19 3.13 -14.55
N SER A 63 21.19 3.25 -15.41
CA SER A 63 21.37 3.59 -16.83
C SER A 63 22.06 4.95 -17.03
N ASN A 64 21.70 5.95 -16.23
CA ASN A 64 22.30 7.29 -16.31
C ASN A 64 23.69 7.38 -15.68
N ASN A 65 24.05 6.47 -14.78
CA ASN A 65 25.30 6.50 -14.02
C ASN A 65 26.23 5.32 -14.36
N ARG A 66 26.23 4.87 -15.63
CA ARG A 66 27.14 3.82 -16.15
C ARG A 66 27.07 2.50 -15.36
N GLY A 67 25.88 2.10 -14.95
CA GLY A 67 25.66 0.88 -14.17
C GLY A 67 25.89 1.02 -12.66
N ALA A 68 26.23 2.23 -12.18
CA ALA A 68 26.38 2.48 -10.74
C ALA A 68 25.02 2.47 -10.05
N LEU A 69 24.96 1.86 -8.86
CA LEU A 69 23.77 1.86 -8.03
C LEU A 69 23.71 3.13 -7.17
N PRO A 70 22.52 3.57 -6.74
CA PRO A 70 22.38 4.74 -5.87
C PRO A 70 22.82 4.49 -4.42
N TRP A 71 23.34 3.30 -4.11
CA TRP A 71 23.97 2.93 -2.84
C TRP A 71 25.27 2.15 -3.11
N THR A 72 26.19 2.16 -2.16
CA THR A 72 27.47 1.44 -2.24
C THR A 72 27.55 0.23 -1.33
N ALA A 73 26.70 0.16 -0.30
CA ALA A 73 26.62 -0.95 0.64
C ALA A 73 25.17 -1.16 1.10
N ALA A 74 24.89 -2.30 1.73
CA ALA A 74 23.61 -2.53 2.40
C ALA A 74 23.45 -1.55 3.58
N GLY A 75 22.25 -1.01 3.77
CA GLY A 75 21.98 0.01 4.79
C GLY A 75 20.83 0.93 4.40
N ASP A 76 20.65 1.99 5.18
CA ASP A 76 19.59 2.96 4.96
C ASP A 76 19.98 3.91 3.82
N ILE A 77 19.06 4.10 2.85
CA ILE A 77 19.16 5.19 1.90
C ILE A 77 18.48 6.39 2.55
N ALA A 78 19.26 7.46 2.78
CA ALA A 78 18.73 8.66 3.42
C ALA A 78 17.52 9.22 2.65
N ASP A 79 16.48 9.62 3.38
CA ASP A 79 15.22 10.11 2.81
C ASP A 79 15.43 11.33 1.90
N ASP A 80 16.49 12.10 2.17
CA ASP A 80 16.87 13.31 1.48
C ASP A 80 18.00 13.09 0.44
N SER A 81 18.34 11.84 0.16
CA SER A 81 19.34 11.47 -0.84
C SER A 81 19.01 12.06 -2.22
N ALA A 82 20.07 12.44 -2.95
CA ALA A 82 19.92 12.96 -4.31
C ALA A 82 19.20 11.98 -5.25
N PHE A 83 19.36 10.68 -5.02
CA PHE A 83 18.63 9.63 -5.73
C PHE A 83 17.11 9.76 -5.53
N LEU A 84 16.63 9.71 -4.29
CA LEU A 84 15.18 9.77 -4.03
C LEU A 84 14.57 11.07 -4.54
N LYS A 85 15.24 12.21 -4.31
CA LYS A 85 14.77 13.53 -4.79
C LYS A 85 14.65 13.60 -6.30
N ASN A 86 15.65 13.13 -7.04
CA ASN A 86 15.72 13.33 -8.49
C ASN A 86 14.99 12.24 -9.30
N TYR A 87 14.89 11.02 -8.77
CA TYR A 87 14.39 9.86 -9.51
C TYR A 87 13.06 9.30 -8.98
N VAL A 88 12.72 9.49 -7.70
CA VAL A 88 11.50 8.90 -7.10
C VAL A 88 10.43 9.96 -6.80
N LEU A 89 10.85 11.08 -6.21
CA LEU A 89 9.98 12.17 -5.75
C LEU A 89 9.70 13.21 -6.84
N LYS A 90 10.34 13.09 -8.01
CA LYS A 90 10.18 14.03 -9.12
C LYS A 90 8.79 13.85 -9.76
N GLY A 91 7.81 14.58 -9.24
CA GLY A 91 6.46 14.68 -9.80
C GLY A 91 5.36 13.89 -9.09
N SER A 92 5.66 13.20 -7.98
CA SER A 92 4.62 12.55 -7.16
C SER A 92 5.12 12.26 -5.74
N SER A 93 4.18 12.13 -4.79
CA SER A 93 4.48 11.70 -3.43
C SER A 93 4.94 10.23 -3.40
N PHE A 94 5.78 9.90 -2.42
CA PHE A 94 6.29 8.55 -2.19
C PHE A 94 6.12 8.22 -0.69
N ASN A 95 4.86 8.23 -0.26
CA ASN A 95 4.49 8.16 1.15
C ASN A 95 3.65 6.91 1.40
N ASP A 96 3.85 6.28 2.55
CA ASP A 96 3.03 5.15 2.97
C ASP A 96 1.59 5.59 3.23
N PRO A 97 0.59 4.91 2.65
CA PRO A 97 -0.80 5.35 2.73
C PRO A 97 -1.47 5.10 4.08
N SER A 98 -0.80 4.39 5.00
CA SER A 98 -1.30 4.22 6.38
C SER A 98 -0.76 5.27 7.33
N THR A 99 0.49 5.70 7.17
CA THR A 99 1.14 6.67 8.07
C THR A 99 1.24 8.08 7.48
N ASN A 100 1.03 8.24 6.18
CA ASN A 100 1.31 9.46 5.40
C ASN A 100 2.77 9.95 5.45
N ALA A 101 3.69 9.15 5.99
CA ALA A 101 5.13 9.44 6.02
C ALA A 101 5.83 8.89 4.78
N GLN A 102 6.92 9.53 4.35
CA GLN A 102 7.74 9.02 3.24
C GLN A 102 8.24 7.60 3.55
N TYR A 103 8.25 6.72 2.53
CA TYR A 103 8.79 5.37 2.68
C TYR A 103 10.29 5.40 3.03
N LYS A 104 10.68 4.57 4.00
CA LYS A 104 12.08 4.31 4.33
C LYS A 104 12.64 3.29 3.37
N VAL A 105 13.61 3.67 2.54
CA VAL A 105 14.24 2.76 1.59
C VAL A 105 15.55 2.24 2.17
N LYS A 106 15.73 0.93 2.20
CA LYS A 106 16.94 0.28 2.70
C LYS A 106 17.54 -0.61 1.62
N ALA A 107 18.80 -0.38 1.29
CA ALA A 107 19.56 -1.24 0.42
C ALA A 107 19.93 -2.55 1.13
N LYS A 108 19.79 -3.66 0.42
CA LYS A 108 20.16 -5.01 0.86
C LYS A 108 21.05 -5.67 -0.18
N ASP A 109 21.84 -6.64 0.28
CA ASP A 109 22.62 -7.53 -0.57
C ASP A 109 22.04 -8.95 -0.56
N THR A 110 22.55 -9.81 -1.41
CA THR A 110 22.09 -11.20 -1.55
C THR A 110 22.48 -12.10 -0.39
N ASN A 111 23.39 -11.66 0.48
CA ASN A 111 23.82 -12.40 1.67
C ASN A 111 22.90 -12.15 2.87
N ASN A 112 22.09 -11.08 2.79
CA ASN A 112 21.07 -10.74 3.76
C ASN A 112 19.71 -11.09 3.16
N THR A 113 19.28 -12.36 3.32
CA THR A 113 17.94 -12.85 2.96
C THR A 113 16.89 -12.10 3.79
N ALA A 114 16.62 -10.86 3.38
CA ALA A 114 15.77 -9.94 4.11
C ALA A 114 14.33 -10.35 3.89
N SER A 115 13.80 -11.18 4.79
CA SER A 115 12.37 -11.36 4.93
C SER A 115 11.79 -10.08 5.53
N MET A 116 10.75 -9.55 4.89
CA MET A 116 10.02 -8.39 5.41
C MET A 116 9.09 -8.73 6.58
N SER A 117 9.10 -9.99 7.06
CA SER A 117 8.22 -10.49 8.12
C SER A 117 8.29 -9.63 9.40
N ASP A 118 9.50 -9.25 9.85
CA ASP A 118 9.69 -8.47 11.09
C ASP A 118 9.94 -6.96 10.85
N THR A 119 9.80 -6.49 9.62
CA THR A 119 10.06 -5.07 9.31
C THR A 119 8.80 -4.22 9.53
N ALA A 120 8.98 -2.96 9.95
CA ALA A 120 7.88 -2.01 10.09
C ALA A 120 7.23 -1.69 8.72
N ILE A 121 5.91 -1.47 8.74
CA ILE A 121 5.16 -0.95 7.58
C ILE A 121 5.76 0.41 7.19
N GLY A 122 5.79 0.69 5.88
CA GLY A 122 6.43 1.90 5.35
C GLY A 122 7.93 1.77 5.10
N THR A 123 8.50 0.55 5.19
CA THR A 123 9.87 0.26 4.75
C THR A 123 9.85 -0.50 3.44
N MET A 124 10.77 -0.18 2.53
CA MET A 124 11.04 -0.93 1.30
C MET A 124 12.49 -1.39 1.27
N TYR A 125 12.71 -2.65 0.89
CA TYR A 125 14.04 -3.16 0.61
C TYR A 125 14.33 -3.08 -0.88
N VAL A 126 15.51 -2.61 -1.24
CA VAL A 126 16.01 -2.64 -2.61
C VAL A 126 17.29 -3.44 -2.66
N ALA A 127 17.42 -4.32 -3.65
CA ALA A 127 18.65 -5.07 -3.89
C ALA A 127 18.94 -5.14 -5.39
N ALA A 128 20.22 -5.21 -5.72
CA ALA A 128 20.68 -5.49 -7.08
C ALA A 128 21.38 -6.85 -7.10
N LYS A 129 21.47 -7.46 -8.30
CA LYS A 129 21.93 -8.85 -8.46
C LYS A 129 21.12 -9.82 -7.59
N ALA A 130 19.81 -9.58 -7.54
CA ALA A 130 18.89 -10.33 -6.70
C ALA A 130 17.71 -10.82 -7.53
N ALA A 131 16.92 -11.71 -6.96
CA ALA A 131 15.66 -12.21 -7.50
C ALA A 131 14.61 -12.25 -6.39
N CYS A 132 13.34 -12.20 -6.78
CA CYS A 132 12.25 -12.37 -5.84
C CYS A 132 12.08 -13.85 -5.45
N ASP A 133 11.76 -14.07 -4.19
CA ASP A 133 11.41 -15.38 -3.67
C ASP A 133 10.05 -15.36 -2.96
N SER A 134 9.68 -16.49 -2.38
CA SER A 134 8.44 -16.68 -1.63
C SER A 134 8.24 -15.60 -0.56
N ASP A 135 7.00 -15.15 -0.38
CA ASP A 135 6.59 -14.15 0.60
C ASP A 135 7.39 -12.84 0.57
N GLY A 136 7.85 -12.46 -0.64
CA GLY A 136 8.59 -11.23 -0.87
C GLY A 136 10.01 -11.22 -0.32
N ALA A 137 10.56 -12.39 0.02
CA ALA A 137 11.97 -12.50 0.36
C ALA A 137 12.86 -12.18 -0.85
N ILE A 138 14.06 -11.68 -0.56
CA ILE A 138 15.09 -11.38 -1.56
C ILE A 138 16.12 -12.52 -1.53
N LYS A 139 16.42 -13.08 -2.70
CA LYS A 139 17.48 -14.09 -2.89
C LYS A 139 18.51 -13.65 -3.91
N ALA A 140 19.62 -14.39 -4.02
CA ALA A 140 20.61 -14.17 -5.06
C ALA A 140 20.00 -14.34 -6.47
N GLY A 141 20.35 -13.43 -7.37
CA GLY A 141 19.82 -13.41 -8.74
C GLY A 141 20.61 -12.45 -9.63
N ASN A 142 19.99 -11.95 -10.70
CA ASN A 142 20.67 -11.07 -11.65
C ASN A 142 19.91 -9.77 -11.95
N SER A 143 18.77 -9.55 -11.28
CA SER A 143 17.90 -8.40 -11.51
C SER A 143 17.96 -7.39 -10.36
N ILE A 144 17.36 -6.22 -10.57
CA ILE A 144 17.06 -5.26 -9.51
C ILE A 144 15.68 -5.61 -8.97
N VAL A 145 15.58 -5.78 -7.66
CA VAL A 145 14.33 -6.13 -6.98
C VAL A 145 14.01 -5.13 -5.88
N VAL A 146 12.71 -4.90 -5.69
CA VAL A 146 12.19 -4.12 -4.58
C VAL A 146 11.17 -4.94 -3.83
N SER A 147 11.38 -5.13 -2.53
CA SER A 147 10.44 -5.79 -1.64
C SER A 147 9.76 -4.77 -0.71
N VAL A 148 8.44 -4.92 -0.53
CA VAL A 148 7.62 -4.09 0.34
C VAL A 148 6.69 -4.94 1.19
N LYS A 149 6.57 -4.61 2.48
CA LYS A 149 5.60 -5.26 3.38
C LYS A 149 4.20 -4.75 3.08
N THR A 150 3.25 -5.66 2.93
CA THR A 150 1.82 -5.33 2.81
C THR A 150 1.11 -5.48 4.16
N GLU A 151 0.00 -4.79 4.35
CA GLU A 151 -0.83 -4.93 5.57
C GLU A 151 -1.53 -6.28 5.65
N SER A 152 -1.63 -6.99 4.53
CA SER A 152 -2.20 -8.33 4.44
C SER A 152 -1.24 -9.43 4.93
N GLY A 153 -0.05 -9.07 5.41
CA GLY A 153 0.90 -9.97 6.09
C GLY A 153 1.95 -10.62 5.19
N VAL A 154 1.67 -10.75 3.89
CA VAL A 154 2.63 -11.27 2.90
C VAL A 154 3.40 -10.12 2.27
N ALA A 155 4.72 -10.18 2.21
CA ALA A 155 5.48 -9.15 1.52
C ALA A 155 5.41 -9.35 0.00
N ASN A 156 5.47 -8.24 -0.72
CA ASN A 156 5.43 -8.24 -2.17
C ASN A 156 6.81 -7.87 -2.69
N CYS A 157 7.40 -8.74 -3.50
CA CYS A 157 8.64 -8.45 -4.21
C CYS A 157 8.34 -8.18 -5.69
N VAL A 158 8.93 -7.10 -6.20
CA VAL A 158 8.84 -6.68 -7.59
C VAL A 158 10.20 -6.90 -8.24
N GLU A 159 10.20 -7.76 -9.25
CA GLU A 159 11.33 -8.05 -10.14
C GLU A 159 10.97 -7.58 -11.56
N GLY A 160 11.89 -7.74 -12.49
CA GLY A 160 11.65 -7.57 -13.91
C GLY A 160 12.97 -7.45 -14.61
#